data_AF-A0A2A2HF58-F1
#
_entry.id   AF-A0A2A2HF58-F1
#
_cell.length_a   1.000
_cell.length_b   1.000
_cell.length_c   1.000
_cell.angle_alpha   90.00
_cell.angle_beta   90.00
_cell.angle_gamma   90.00
#
_symmetry.space_group_name_H-M   'P 1'
#
loop_
_entity.id
_entity.type
_entity.pdbx_description
1 polymer ?
#
loop_
_entity_poly.entity_id
_entity_poly.type
_entity_poly.pdbx_seq_one_letter_code
_entity_poly.pdbx_strand_id
1 'polypeptide(L)'
;MVQAKTIIGLIIVAILIVLPLALYSGHGEDDGYFGGSDDQGGEEIEKMDPGYEVWAQPIWEPPSGEIESLIFCLETAIGSIILGYVFGYWGGQDKAKKGKNKKEKIKKKKKYLILQ
;
A
#
# COMPACT_ATOMS: atom_id res chain seq x y z
N MET A 1 1.72 13.33 18.25
CA MET A 1 0.30 13.04 18.50
C MET A 1 -0.31 12.59 17.19
N VAL A 2 -0.57 11.29 17.07
CA VAL A 2 -1.35 10.74 15.95
C VAL A 2 -2.77 11.32 16.08
N GLN A 3 -3.33 11.83 14.99
CA GLN A 3 -4.68 12.40 15.03
C GLN A 3 -5.71 11.27 15.02
N ALA A 4 -6.84 11.43 15.72
CA ALA A 4 -7.91 10.43 15.76
C ALA A 4 -8.39 10.03 14.35
N LYS A 5 -8.43 10.97 13.41
CA LYS A 5 -8.76 10.72 11.99
C LYS A 5 -7.80 9.73 11.31
N THR A 6 -6.51 9.81 11.61
CA THR A 6 -5.49 8.89 11.07
C THR A 6 -5.65 7.49 11.66
N ILE A 7 -5.98 7.40 12.95
CA ILE A 7 -6.24 6.11 13.62
C ILE A 7 -7.49 5.45 13.03
N ILE A 8 -8.57 6.22 12.86
CA ILE A 8 -9.81 5.74 12.23
C ILE A 8 -9.54 5.26 10.81
N GLY A 9 -8.77 6.02 10.02
CA GLY A 9 -8.37 5.61 8.66
C GLY A 9 -7.60 4.28 8.64
N LEU A 10 -6.63 4.11 9.55
CA LEU A 10 -5.88 2.85 9.66
C LEU A 10 -6.75 1.67 10.08
N ILE A 11 -7.71 1.89 11.00
CA ILE A 11 -8.66 0.85 11.42
C ILE A 11 -9.56 0.44 10.24
N ILE A 12 -10.06 1.39 9.44
CA ILE A 12 -10.89 1.08 8.27
C ILE A 12 -10.09 0.25 7.26
N VAL A 13 -8.85 0.62 6.95
CA VAL A 13 -7.99 -0.15 6.04
C VAL A 13 -7.73 -1.55 6.60
N ALA A 14 -7.46 -1.69 7.90
CA ALA A 14 -7.27 -2.99 8.54
C ALA A 14 -8.54 -3.85 8.45
N ILE A 15 -9.73 -3.27 8.65
CA ILE A 15 -11.00 -3.99 8.50
C ILE A 15 -11.21 -4.44 7.05
N LEU A 16 -10.92 -3.59 6.06
CA LEU A 16 -11.06 -3.95 4.65
C LEU A 16 -10.16 -5.13 4.24
N ILE A 17 -9.02 -5.29 4.88
CA ILE A 17 -8.11 -6.43 4.64
C ILE A 17 -8.58 -7.66 5.42
N VAL A 18 -8.88 -7.51 6.71
CA VAL A 18 -9.16 -8.64 7.62
C VAL A 18 -10.56 -9.22 7.41
N LEU A 19 -11.55 -8.39 7.07
CA LEU A 19 -12.94 -8.84 6.91
C LEU A 19 -13.11 -9.91 5.82
N PRO A 20 -12.63 -9.72 4.57
CA PRO A 20 -12.70 -10.78 3.56
C PRO A 20 -11.87 -12.00 3.97
N LEU A 21 -10.67 -11.82 4.53
CA LEU A 21 -9.85 -12.94 5.02
C LEU A 21 -10.55 -13.76 6.11
N ALA A 22 -11.32 -13.11 6.99
CA ALA A 22 -12.06 -13.78 8.05
C ALA A 22 -13.35 -14.46 7.55
N LEU A 23 -14.08 -13.82 6.61
CA LEU A 23 -15.31 -14.38 6.04
C LEU A 23 -15.03 -15.58 5.13
N TYR A 24 -13.91 -15.57 4.41
CA TYR A 24 -13.49 -16.64 3.50
C TYR A 24 -12.34 -17.47 4.10
N SER A 25 -12.13 -17.39 5.42
CA SER A 25 -11.12 -18.17 6.14
C SER A 25 -11.41 -19.66 6.02
N GLY A 26 -10.67 -20.36 5.15
CA GLY A 26 -10.86 -21.78 4.86
C GLY A 26 -11.27 -22.09 3.41
N HIS A 27 -11.74 -21.09 2.65
CA HIS A 27 -11.94 -21.14 1.20
C HIS A 27 -10.74 -20.49 0.52
N GLY A 28 -9.58 -21.15 0.63
CA GLY A 28 -8.29 -20.65 0.12
C GLY A 28 -8.08 -20.93 -1.37
N GLU A 29 -6.83 -21.16 -1.74
CA GLU A 29 -6.40 -21.62 -3.08
C GLU A 29 -7.22 -22.82 -3.57
N ASP A 30 -7.54 -23.76 -2.68
CA ASP A 30 -8.26 -25.01 -2.99
C ASP A 30 -9.68 -24.78 -3.56
N ASP A 31 -10.33 -23.66 -3.20
CA ASP A 31 -11.67 -23.29 -3.69
C ASP A 31 -11.61 -22.11 -4.68
N GLY A 32 -10.41 -21.67 -5.08
CA GLY A 32 -10.19 -20.62 -6.07
C GLY A 32 -10.50 -19.18 -5.64
N TYR A 33 -11.04 -18.94 -4.44
CA TYR A 33 -11.50 -17.60 -3.99
C TYR A 33 -10.38 -16.55 -3.85
N PHE A 34 -9.14 -16.99 -3.65
CA PHE A 34 -7.95 -16.13 -3.57
C PHE A 34 -6.91 -16.45 -4.64
N GLY A 35 -7.30 -17.19 -5.69
CA GLY A 35 -6.44 -17.48 -6.84
C GLY A 35 -6.14 -16.23 -7.67
N GLY A 36 -5.09 -16.29 -8.48
CA GLY A 36 -4.76 -15.21 -9.40
C GLY A 36 -5.92 -14.95 -10.35
N SER A 37 -6.13 -13.68 -10.71
CA SER A 37 -7.13 -13.32 -11.74
C SER A 37 -6.81 -13.97 -13.10
N ASP A 38 -5.58 -14.42 -13.31
CA ASP A 38 -5.12 -15.04 -14.54
C ASP A 38 -5.60 -16.51 -14.65
N ASP A 39 -5.58 -17.24 -13.53
CA ASP A 39 -5.96 -18.67 -13.48
C ASP A 39 -7.46 -18.88 -13.77
N GLN A 40 -8.31 -18.03 -13.23
CA GLN A 40 -9.77 -18.13 -13.42
C GLN A 40 -10.24 -17.72 -14.82
N GLY A 41 -9.46 -16.87 -15.50
CA GLY A 41 -9.82 -16.35 -16.82
C GLY A 41 -9.77 -17.41 -17.91
N GLY A 42 -8.77 -18.28 -17.88
CA GLY A 42 -8.58 -19.34 -18.88
C GLY A 42 -9.70 -20.39 -18.86
N GLU A 43 -10.06 -20.86 -17.67
CA GLU A 43 -11.06 -21.94 -17.51
C GLU A 43 -12.46 -21.52 -17.97
N GLU A 44 -12.87 -20.28 -17.74
CA GLU A 44 -14.20 -19.79 -18.13
C GLU A 44 -14.29 -19.54 -19.64
N ILE A 45 -13.19 -19.13 -20.28
CA ILE A 45 -13.14 -18.94 -21.73
C ILE A 45 -13.23 -20.28 -22.46
N GLU A 46 -12.53 -21.32 -21.98
CA GLU A 46 -12.56 -22.66 -22.57
C GLU A 46 -13.95 -23.33 -22.45
N LYS A 47 -14.69 -23.04 -21.37
CA LYS A 47 -16.09 -23.48 -21.19
C LYS A 47 -17.06 -22.79 -22.15
N MET A 48 -16.81 -21.53 -22.50
CA MET A 48 -17.75 -20.69 -23.25
C MET A 48 -17.55 -20.74 -24.76
N ASP A 49 -16.31 -20.96 -25.23
CA ASP A 49 -16.00 -21.21 -26.64
C ASP A 49 -14.85 -22.23 -26.79
N PRO A 50 -15.17 -23.52 -27.05
CA PRO A 50 -14.16 -24.59 -27.19
C PRO A 50 -13.20 -24.40 -28.39
N GLY A 51 -13.50 -23.46 -29.29
CA GLY A 51 -12.66 -23.13 -30.46
C GLY A 51 -11.77 -21.91 -30.27
N TYR A 52 -11.74 -21.32 -29.07
CA TYR A 52 -11.00 -20.10 -28.82
C TYR A 52 -9.48 -20.34 -28.79
N GLU A 53 -8.77 -19.82 -29.79
CA GLU A 53 -7.31 -19.74 -29.75
C GLU A 53 -6.85 -18.53 -28.93
N VAL A 54 -6.01 -18.78 -27.93
CA VAL A 54 -5.38 -17.75 -27.10
C VAL A 54 -4.50 -16.85 -27.97
N TRP A 55 -4.94 -15.60 -28.17
CA TRP A 55 -4.28 -14.62 -29.04
C TRP A 55 -3.09 -13.91 -28.38
N ALA A 56 -2.89 -14.07 -27.08
CA ALA A 56 -1.75 -13.54 -26.33
C ALA A 56 -1.28 -14.59 -25.33
N GLN A 57 -0.06 -15.09 -25.55
CA GLN A 57 0.60 -16.04 -24.66
C GLN A 57 1.64 -15.28 -23.84
N PRO A 58 1.88 -15.65 -22.56
CA PRO A 58 2.95 -15.04 -21.78
C PRO A 58 4.28 -15.20 -22.51
N ILE A 59 4.96 -14.08 -22.79
CA ILE A 59 6.31 -14.10 -23.41
C ILE A 59 7.30 -14.82 -22.48
N TRP A 60 7.02 -14.79 -21.18
CA TRP A 60 7.75 -15.50 -20.16
C TRP A 60 6.79 -15.87 -19.02
N GLU A 61 6.75 -17.16 -18.71
CA GLU A 61 6.00 -17.69 -17.58
C GLU A 61 7.02 -18.11 -16.51
N PRO A 62 6.92 -17.59 -15.28
CA PRO A 62 7.84 -17.96 -14.23
C PRO A 62 7.74 -19.46 -13.94
N PRO A 63 8.86 -20.19 -13.85
CA PRO A 63 8.84 -21.65 -13.72
C PRO A 63 8.27 -22.18 -12.38
N SER A 64 7.85 -21.30 -11.48
CA SER A 64 7.18 -21.62 -10.20
C SER A 64 6.45 -20.38 -9.66
N GLY A 65 5.24 -20.56 -9.12
CA GLY A 65 4.48 -19.50 -8.45
C GLY A 65 5.19 -18.89 -7.23
N GLU A 66 6.17 -19.60 -6.66
CA GLU A 66 7.03 -19.06 -5.60
C GLU A 66 7.91 -17.91 -6.11
N ILE A 67 8.37 -18.00 -7.36
CA ILE A 67 9.25 -16.99 -7.96
C ILE A 67 8.44 -15.75 -8.36
N GLU A 68 7.21 -15.94 -8.85
CA GLU A 68 6.26 -14.85 -9.13
C GLU A 68 5.97 -14.05 -7.85
N SER A 69 5.62 -14.73 -6.77
CA SER A 69 5.39 -14.13 -5.46
C SER A 69 6.63 -13.40 -4.93
N LEU A 70 7.83 -13.95 -5.17
CA LEU A 70 9.10 -13.35 -4.75
C LEU A 70 9.36 -12.03 -5.50
N ILE A 71 9.16 -12.00 -6.82
CA ILE A 71 9.34 -10.79 -7.63
C ILE A 71 8.31 -9.73 -7.23
N PHE A 72 7.04 -10.12 -7.03
CA PHE A 72 6.00 -9.22 -6.54
C PHE A 72 6.32 -8.62 -5.16
N CYS A 73 6.82 -9.46 -4.24
CA CYS A 73 7.24 -8.99 -2.91
C CYS A 73 8.43 -8.03 -2.99
N LEU A 74 9.38 -8.28 -3.90
CA LEU A 74 10.54 -7.41 -4.10
C LEU A 74 10.12 -6.03 -4.60
N GLU A 75 9.23 -5.98 -5.60
CA GLU A 75 8.67 -4.72 -6.11
C GLU A 75 7.92 -3.96 -5.02
N THR A 76 7.10 -4.68 -4.24
CA THR A 76 6.35 -4.12 -3.12
C THR A 76 7.28 -3.55 -2.04
N ALA A 77 8.37 -4.26 -1.70
CA ALA A 77 9.36 -3.80 -0.75
C ALA A 77 10.01 -2.49 -1.21
N ILE A 78 10.44 -2.42 -2.47
CA ILE A 78 11.04 -1.20 -3.04
C ILE A 78 10.02 -0.05 -3.05
N GLY A 79 8.80 -0.30 -3.50
CA GLY A 79 7.72 0.69 -3.51
C GLY A 79 7.41 1.24 -2.11
N SER A 80 7.38 0.37 -1.10
CA SER A 80 7.12 0.75 0.29
C SER A 80 8.22 1.66 0.87
N ILE A 81 9.49 1.40 0.53
CA ILE A 81 10.63 2.23 0.97
C ILE A 81 10.53 3.63 0.37
N ILE A 82 10.25 3.73 -0.93
CA ILE A 82 10.11 5.01 -1.63
C ILE A 82 8.95 5.82 -1.02
N LEU A 83 7.78 5.20 -0.85
CA LEU A 83 6.62 5.86 -0.24
C LEU A 83 6.93 6.32 1.19
N GLY A 84 7.55 5.47 2.00
CA GLY A 84 7.96 5.80 3.36
C GLY A 84 8.90 7.01 3.42
N TYR A 85 9.88 7.08 2.51
CA TYR A 85 10.79 8.21 2.41
C TYR A 85 10.05 9.52 2.06
N VAL A 86 9.15 9.50 1.06
CA VAL A 86 8.39 10.69 0.64
C VAL A 86 7.51 11.23 1.77
N PHE A 87 6.73 10.35 2.42
CA PHE A 87 5.88 10.75 3.54
C PHE A 87 6.71 11.25 4.73
N GLY A 88 7.84 10.59 5.03
CA GLY A 88 8.78 11.02 6.06
C GLY A 88 9.37 12.41 5.78
N TYR A 89 9.79 12.66 4.54
CA TYR A 89 10.36 13.92 4.11
C TYR A 89 9.35 15.08 4.22
N TRP A 90 8.11 14.88 3.76
CA TRP A 90 7.04 15.88 3.91
C TRP A 90 6.72 16.19 5.37
N GLY A 91 6.62 15.16 6.22
CA GLY A 91 6.42 15.34 7.65
C GLY A 91 7.58 16.09 8.34
N GLY A 92 8.81 15.86 7.89
CA GLY A 92 10.01 16.55 8.39
C GLY A 92 10.01 18.05 8.07
N GLN A 93 9.63 18.42 6.85
CA GLN A 93 9.56 19.83 6.43
C GLN A 93 8.56 20.65 7.27
N ASP A 94 7.41 20.08 7.59
CA ASP A 94 6.39 20.75 8.40
C ASP A 94 6.86 21.02 9.84
N LYS A 95 7.61 20.07 10.42
CA LYS A 95 8.23 20.25 11.74
C LYS A 95 9.31 21.33 11.72
N ALA A 96 10.14 21.35 10.66
CA ALA A 96 11.16 22.37 10.48
C ALA A 96 10.57 23.79 10.34
N LYS A 97 9.50 23.94 9.55
CA LYS A 97 8.77 25.22 9.39
C LYS A 97 8.16 25.71 10.71
N LYS A 98 7.48 24.83 11.46
CA LYS A 98 6.92 25.17 12.79
C LYS A 98 8.02 25.56 13.80
N GLY A 99 9.16 24.87 13.76
CA GLY A 99 10.33 25.19 14.60
C GLY A 99 10.91 26.57 14.34
N LYS A 100 11.06 26.98 13.06
CA LYS A 100 11.52 28.32 12.68
C LYS A 100 10.56 29.41 13.18
N ASN A 101 9.26 29.27 12.91
CA ASN A 101 8.23 30.22 13.36
C ASN A 101 8.19 30.39 14.89
N LYS A 102 8.36 29.30 15.65
CA LYS A 102 8.39 29.37 17.13
C LYS A 102 9.62 30.13 17.65
N LYS A 103 10.81 29.86 17.09
CA LYS A 103 12.04 30.59 17.45
C LYS A 103 11.94 32.08 17.15
N GLU A 104 11.35 32.44 16.02
CA GLU A 104 11.18 33.83 15.60
C GLU A 104 10.18 34.59 16.48
N LYS A 105 9.07 33.96 16.88
CA LYS A 105 8.13 34.50 17.87
C LYS A 105 8.79 34.73 19.24
N ILE A 106 9.61 33.79 19.72
CA ILE A 106 10.34 33.93 20.99
C ILE A 106 11.34 35.09 20.90
N LYS A 107 12.08 35.20 19.79
CA LYS A 107 13.03 36.30 19.56
C LYS A 107 12.34 37.66 19.55
N LYS A 108 11.20 37.79 18.87
CA LYS A 108 10.36 39.01 18.89
C LYS A 108 9.91 39.34 20.31
N LYS A 109 9.33 38.38 21.04
CA LYS A 109 8.85 38.59 22.42
C LYS A 109 9.97 39.08 23.35
N LYS A 110 11.15 38.45 23.27
CA LYS A 110 12.31 38.84 24.09
C LYS A 110 12.80 40.25 23.76
N LYS A 111 12.75 40.67 22.49
CA LYS A 111 13.10 42.04 22.07
C LYS A 111 12.15 43.10 22.64
N TYR A 112 10.84 42.84 22.64
CA TYR A 112 9.86 43.77 23.25
C TYR A 112 10.09 43.95 24.76
N LEU A 113 10.43 42.88 25.46
CA LEU A 113 10.69 42.90 26.90
C LEU A 113 11.97 43.65 27.32
N ILE A 114 12.91 43.86 26.40
CA ILE A 114 14.16 44.61 26.66
C ILE A 114 14.00 46.10 26.34
N LEU A 115 12.95 46.45 25.56
CA LEU A 115 12.65 47.83 25.14
C LEU A 115 11.60 48.53 26.03
N GLN A 116 11.02 47.81 27.01
CA GLN A 116 10.23 48.37 28.11
C GLN A 116 11.11 48.46 29.36
#